data_AF-A0A4C1X974-F1
#
_entry.id   AF-A0A4C1X974-F1
#
_cell.length_a   1.000
_cell.length_b   1.000
_cell.length_c   1.000
_cell.angle_alpha   90.00
_cell.angle_beta   90.00
_cell.angle_gamma   90.00
#
_symmetry.space_group_name_H-M   'P 1'
#
loop_
_entity.id
_entity.type
_entity.pdbx_description
1 polymer ?
#
loop_
_entity_poly.entity_id
_entity_poly.type
_entity_poly.pdbx_seq_one_letter_code
_entity_poly.pdbx_strand_id
1 'polypeptide(L)'
;MPSIIHKIGQTKKHQQKGIFSRYFELLLRNALFNIVASIEDSVDVNMKSFWRFINGRKGHVSTPNIMTYGDRISHNDHHVCQLFSDNFGSVYDKNTVDRLDNYLDSNTISGDALANIVVPRDEVLKTIKQLDNNKGPGPDGVPAFFVQRCAEV
;
A
#
# COMPACT_ATOMS: atom_id res chain seq x y z
N MET A 1 -8.79 63.14 5.68
CA MET A 1 -9.99 62.28 5.71
C MET A 1 -10.08 61.21 4.60
N PRO A 2 -9.55 61.37 3.36
CA PRO A 2 -9.65 60.33 2.32
C PRO A 2 -8.81 59.05 2.57
N SER A 3 -7.69 59.16 3.28
CA SER A 3 -6.71 58.07 3.45
C SER A 3 -7.16 56.92 4.36
N ILE A 4 -8.10 57.16 5.28
CA ILE A 4 -8.61 56.15 6.21
C ILE A 4 -9.61 55.23 5.49
N ILE A 5 -10.47 55.78 4.63
CA ILE A 5 -11.46 55.01 3.85
C ILE A 5 -10.76 54.06 2.87
N HIS A 6 -9.68 54.52 2.22
CA HIS A 6 -8.88 53.68 1.33
C HIS A 6 -8.18 52.53 2.08
N LYS A 7 -7.66 52.78 3.29
CA LYS A 7 -7.00 51.76 4.13
C LYS A 7 -7.99 50.71 4.66
N ILE A 8 -9.21 51.12 5.03
CA ILE A 8 -10.31 50.22 5.42
C ILE A 8 -10.79 49.38 4.23
N GLY A 9 -10.81 49.93 3.01
CA GLY A 9 -11.13 49.18 1.80
C GLY A 9 -10.10 48.09 1.48
N GLN A 10 -8.81 48.37 1.68
CA GLN A 10 -7.72 47.40 1.48
C GLN A 10 -7.73 46.27 2.51
N THR A 11 -7.98 46.59 3.80
CA THR A 11 -8.07 45.56 4.86
C THR A 11 -9.29 44.66 4.71
N LYS A 12 -10.45 45.21 4.29
CA LYS A 12 -11.65 44.42 3.97
C LYS A 12 -11.44 43.48 2.77
N LYS A 13 -10.75 43.95 1.71
CA LYS A 13 -10.38 43.10 0.56
C LYS A 13 -9.41 41.98 0.94
N HIS A 14 -8.43 42.26 1.81
CA HIS A 14 -7.49 41.25 2.31
C HIS A 14 -8.19 40.20 3.20
N GLN A 15 -9.09 40.64 4.09
CA GLN A 15 -9.92 39.72 4.89
C GLN A 15 -10.84 38.86 4.02
N GLN A 16 -11.50 39.42 3.01
CA GLN A 16 -12.35 38.66 2.09
C GLN A 16 -11.55 37.62 1.29
N LYS A 17 -10.34 37.97 0.81
CA LYS A 17 -9.43 37.01 0.17
C LYS A 17 -9.02 35.89 1.11
N GLY A 18 -8.72 36.19 2.38
CA GLY A 18 -8.39 35.19 3.39
C GLY A 18 -9.55 34.24 3.72
N ILE A 19 -10.77 34.78 3.82
CA ILE A 19 -12.00 33.99 4.03
C ILE A 19 -12.26 33.07 2.82
N PHE A 20 -12.13 33.61 1.60
CA PHE A 20 -12.30 32.83 0.38
C PHE A 20 -11.26 31.71 0.24
N SER A 21 -9.99 32.00 0.54
CA SER A 21 -8.91 30.98 0.55
C SER A 21 -9.22 29.85 1.52
N ARG A 22 -9.65 30.19 2.75
CA ARG A 22 -9.99 29.20 3.78
C ARG A 22 -11.22 28.38 3.41
N TYR A 23 -12.22 29.00 2.79
CA TYR A 23 -13.39 28.31 2.27
C TYR A 23 -13.04 27.35 1.12
N PHE A 24 -12.18 27.78 0.20
CA PHE A 24 -11.68 26.95 -0.90
C PHE A 24 -10.86 25.75 -0.40
N GLU A 25 -9.99 25.94 0.59
CA GLU A 25 -9.26 24.84 1.23
C GLU A 25 -10.19 23.82 1.90
N LEU A 26 -11.24 24.29 2.58
CA LEU A 26 -12.25 23.42 3.18
C LEU A 26 -13.00 22.61 2.12
N LEU A 27 -13.36 23.23 0.98
CA LEU A 27 -14.00 22.54 -0.13
C LEU A 27 -13.08 21.47 -0.75
N LEU A 28 -11.80 21.78 -0.96
CA LEU A 28 -10.82 20.82 -1.48
C LEU A 28 -10.61 19.63 -0.53
N ARG A 29 -10.51 19.90 0.78
CA ARG A 29 -10.39 18.83 1.79
C ARG A 29 -11.61 17.92 1.78
N ASN A 30 -12.81 18.49 1.77
CA ASN A 30 -14.05 17.72 1.71
C ASN A 30 -14.15 16.89 0.42
N ALA A 31 -13.79 17.47 -0.73
CA ALA A 31 -13.80 16.76 -2.01
C ALA A 31 -12.79 15.61 -2.06
N LEU A 32 -11.56 15.84 -1.54
CA LEU A 32 -10.54 14.80 -1.47
C LEU A 32 -10.96 13.66 -0.54
N PHE A 33 -11.52 13.99 0.62
CA PHE A 33 -12.06 13.02 1.56
C PHE A 33 -13.12 12.13 0.88
N ASN A 34 -14.07 12.73 0.16
CA ASN A 34 -15.12 11.99 -0.55
C ASN A 34 -14.58 11.06 -1.65
N ILE A 35 -13.51 11.47 -2.36
CA ILE A 35 -12.86 10.64 -3.39
C ILE A 35 -12.11 9.46 -2.76
N VAL A 36 -11.38 9.69 -1.67
CA VAL A 36 -10.68 8.61 -0.93
C VAL A 36 -11.70 7.57 -0.47
N ALA A 37 -12.75 8.05 0.21
CA ALA A 37 -13.84 7.23 0.71
C ALA A 37 -14.47 6.38 -0.42
N SER A 38 -14.80 6.99 -1.56
CA SER A 38 -15.38 6.26 -2.71
C SER A 38 -14.48 5.19 -3.33
N ILE A 39 -13.16 5.33 -3.18
CA ILE A 39 -12.18 4.43 -3.79
C ILE A 39 -11.86 3.26 -2.87
N GLU A 40 -11.77 3.54 -1.57
CA GLU A 40 -11.77 2.52 -0.52
C GLU A 40 -13.06 1.69 -0.61
N ASP A 41 -14.21 2.34 -0.81
CA ASP A 41 -15.52 1.69 -0.98
C ASP A 41 -15.63 0.79 -2.24
N SER A 42 -14.68 0.87 -3.20
CA SER A 42 -14.72 0.09 -4.46
C SER A 42 -13.51 -0.82 -4.68
N VAL A 43 -12.67 -1.02 -3.68
CA VAL A 43 -11.48 -1.90 -3.71
C VAL A 43 -11.81 -3.30 -4.18
N ASP A 44 -12.90 -3.87 -3.69
CA ASP A 44 -13.20 -5.26 -3.98
C ASP A 44 -13.89 -5.37 -5.35
N VAL A 45 -14.91 -4.56 -5.61
CA VAL A 45 -15.65 -4.63 -6.89
C VAL A 45 -14.81 -4.15 -8.08
N ASN A 46 -13.91 -3.22 -7.82
CA ASN A 46 -13.09 -2.56 -8.82
C ASN A 46 -11.75 -2.18 -8.21
N MET A 47 -11.00 -3.22 -7.83
CA MET A 47 -9.61 -3.15 -7.38
C MET A 47 -8.73 -2.22 -8.24
N LYS A 48 -9.09 -2.02 -9.52
CA LYS A 48 -8.41 -1.10 -10.44
C LYS A 48 -8.55 0.38 -10.06
N SER A 49 -9.70 0.78 -9.54
CA SER A 49 -9.94 2.17 -9.13
C SER A 49 -9.11 2.53 -7.90
N PHE A 50 -8.98 1.58 -6.97
CA PHE A 50 -8.10 1.67 -5.82
C PHE A 50 -6.63 1.81 -6.21
N TRP A 51 -6.10 0.90 -7.03
CA TRP A 51 -4.71 1.00 -7.46
C TRP A 51 -4.44 2.25 -8.29
N ARG A 52 -5.38 2.69 -9.13
CA ARG A 52 -5.28 3.94 -9.91
C ARG A 52 -5.09 5.16 -9.00
N PHE A 53 -5.83 5.21 -7.90
CA PHE A 53 -5.76 6.29 -6.92
C PHE A 53 -4.46 6.29 -6.12
N ILE A 54 -4.04 5.12 -5.63
CA ILE A 54 -2.77 4.96 -4.90
C ILE A 54 -1.59 5.35 -5.80
N ASN A 55 -1.61 4.93 -7.07
CA ASN A 55 -0.55 5.21 -8.03
C ASN A 55 -0.52 6.69 -8.47
N GLY A 56 -1.67 7.37 -8.52
CA GLY A 56 -1.73 8.80 -8.79
C GLY A 56 -1.18 9.68 -7.67
N ARG A 57 -0.96 9.11 -6.47
CA ARG A 57 -0.45 9.81 -5.28
C ARG A 57 1.01 9.49 -4.95
N LYS A 58 1.55 8.41 -5.49
CA LYS A 58 3.00 8.17 -5.46
C LYS A 58 3.66 9.27 -6.30
N GLY A 59 4.23 10.28 -5.65
CA GLY A 59 5.18 11.19 -6.29
C GLY A 59 6.35 10.40 -6.89
N HIS A 60 7.20 11.05 -7.69
CA HIS A 60 8.39 10.41 -8.26
C HIS A 60 9.17 9.70 -7.14
N VAL A 61 9.25 8.38 -7.20
CA VAL A 61 9.94 7.56 -6.21
C VAL A 61 11.43 7.67 -6.50
N SER A 62 12.02 8.81 -6.18
CA SER A 62 13.46 8.95 -6.15
C SER A 62 13.96 8.48 -4.79
N THR A 63 15.11 7.80 -4.80
CA THR A 63 15.97 7.67 -3.63
C THR A 63 16.06 9.04 -2.93
N PRO A 64 15.94 9.11 -1.59
CA PRO A 64 16.07 10.38 -0.90
C PRO A 64 17.44 10.97 -1.23
N ASN A 65 17.48 12.22 -1.69
CA ASN A 65 18.72 12.92 -2.04
C ASN A 65 19.70 12.99 -0.85
N ILE A 66 19.21 12.82 0.38
CA ILE A 66 20.01 12.75 1.60
C ILE A 66 19.40 11.67 2.51
N MET A 67 20.22 10.77 3.03
CA MET A 67 19.83 9.78 4.03
C MET A 67 20.74 9.88 5.26
N THR A 68 20.14 9.79 6.44
CA THR A 68 20.84 9.83 7.73
C THR A 68 20.59 8.54 8.49
N TYR A 69 21.64 7.92 9.04
CA TYR A 69 21.56 6.74 9.88
C TYR A 69 22.64 6.82 10.99
N GLY A 70 22.19 6.97 12.25
CA GLY A 70 23.09 7.33 13.35
C GLY A 70 23.79 8.66 13.07
N ASP A 71 25.13 8.67 13.19
CA ASP A 71 25.97 9.84 12.89
C ASP A 71 26.37 9.93 11.40
N ARG A 72 25.91 9.00 10.55
CA ARG A 72 26.27 8.95 9.13
C ARG A 72 25.22 9.67 8.29
N ILE A 73 25.67 10.53 7.37
CA ILE A 73 24.84 11.22 6.39
C ILE A 73 25.42 10.97 5.00
N SER A 74 24.59 10.60 4.04
CA SER A 74 24.99 10.42 2.65
C SER A 74 24.06 11.15 1.68
N HIS A 75 24.65 11.67 0.60
CA HIS A 75 23.99 12.27 -0.56
C HIS A 75 24.34 11.55 -1.88
N ASN A 76 25.10 10.45 -1.79
CA ASN A 76 25.46 9.61 -2.93
C ASN A 76 24.56 8.38 -2.93
N ASP A 77 23.90 8.09 -4.05
CA ASP A 77 22.94 6.99 -4.20
C ASP A 77 23.48 5.63 -3.72
N HIS A 78 24.74 5.30 -4.03
CA HIS A 78 25.37 4.06 -3.59
C HIS A 78 25.46 3.97 -2.06
N HIS A 79 25.92 5.05 -1.43
CA HIS A 79 26.03 5.12 0.02
C HIS A 79 24.66 5.24 0.70
N VAL A 80 23.66 5.86 0.06
CA VAL A 80 22.27 5.86 0.54
C VAL A 80 21.72 4.44 0.59
N CYS A 81 21.91 3.64 -0.48
CA CYS A 81 21.54 2.23 -0.49
C CYS A 81 22.26 1.43 0.62
N GLN A 82 23.52 1.74 0.88
CA GLN A 82 24.28 1.09 1.95
C GLN A 82 23.74 1.45 3.35
N LEU A 83 23.44 2.73 3.62
CA LEU A 83 22.81 3.14 4.88
C LEU A 83 21.42 2.50 5.06
N PHE A 84 20.68 2.35 3.97
CA PHE A 84 19.42 1.61 3.97
C PHE A 84 19.65 0.14 4.35
N SER A 85 20.59 -0.54 3.68
CA SER A 85 20.94 -1.92 3.99
C SER A 85 21.36 -2.11 5.45
N ASP A 86 22.18 -1.21 5.99
CA ASP A 86 22.62 -1.27 7.39
C ASP A 86 21.42 -1.14 8.36
N ASN A 87 20.50 -0.22 8.08
CA ASN A 87 19.30 -0.03 8.88
C ASN A 87 18.42 -1.29 8.90
N PHE A 88 18.12 -1.88 7.75
CA PHE A 88 17.29 -3.09 7.69
C PHE A 88 18.05 -4.33 8.17
N GLY A 89 19.35 -4.44 7.92
CA GLY A 89 20.17 -5.53 8.45
C GLY A 89 20.18 -5.54 9.98
N SER A 90 20.14 -4.37 10.61
CA SER A 90 20.20 -4.25 12.07
C SER A 90 19.00 -4.81 12.82
N VAL A 91 17.83 -4.96 12.16
CA VAL A 91 16.63 -5.50 12.80
C VAL A 91 16.57 -7.04 12.79
N TYR A 92 17.48 -7.70 12.06
CA TYR A 92 17.53 -9.16 11.98
C TYR A 92 18.60 -9.72 12.91
N ASP A 93 18.22 -10.66 13.76
CA ASP A 93 19.16 -11.40 14.60
C ASP A 93 19.89 -12.45 13.74
N LYS A 94 21.23 -12.37 13.71
CA LYS A 94 22.10 -13.33 13.01
C LYS A 94 21.87 -14.77 13.49
N ASN A 95 21.45 -14.95 14.75
CA ASN A 95 21.16 -16.26 15.33
C ASN A 95 19.89 -16.93 14.76
N THR A 96 19.06 -16.20 14.00
CA THR A 96 17.84 -16.77 13.38
C THR A 96 18.20 -17.73 12.25
N VAL A 97 19.31 -17.47 11.54
CA VAL A 97 19.78 -18.31 10.43
C VAL A 97 20.22 -19.67 10.95
N ASP A 98 21.05 -19.68 12.00
CA ASP A 98 21.56 -20.92 12.61
C ASP A 98 20.44 -21.78 13.22
N ARG A 99 19.34 -21.17 13.68
CA ARG A 99 18.19 -21.91 14.26
C ARG A 99 17.32 -22.59 13.21
N LEU A 100 17.28 -22.05 11.98
CA LEU A 100 16.53 -22.65 10.88
C LEU A 100 17.20 -23.95 10.41
N ASP A 101 18.52 -23.94 10.31
CA ASP A 101 19.31 -25.12 9.91
C ASP A 101 19.13 -26.27 10.91
N ASN A 102 19.16 -25.96 12.22
CA ASN A 102 18.90 -26.93 13.28
C ASN A 102 17.45 -27.48 13.28
N TYR A 103 16.48 -26.72 12.77
CA TYR A 103 15.07 -27.17 12.70
C TYR A 103 14.87 -28.20 11.57
N LEU A 104 15.59 -28.02 10.45
CA LEU A 104 15.56 -28.92 9.29
C LEU A 104 16.33 -30.23 9.54
N ASP A 105 17.36 -30.21 10.39
CA ASP A 105 18.11 -31.40 10.79
C ASP A 105 17.38 -32.29 11.80
N SER A 106 16.27 -31.82 12.39
CA SER A 106 15.44 -32.67 13.22
C SER A 106 14.61 -33.61 12.33
N ASN A 107 14.92 -34.91 12.36
CA ASN A 107 14.18 -36.02 11.75
C ASN A 107 12.73 -36.17 12.30
N THR A 108 12.09 -35.08 12.71
CA THR A 108 10.77 -35.03 13.37
C THR A 108 9.62 -35.17 12.36
N ILE A 109 9.88 -35.02 11.06
CA ILE A 109 8.88 -35.21 10.02
C ILE A 109 8.90 -36.69 9.58
N SER A 110 8.20 -37.55 10.32
CA SER A 110 7.90 -38.90 9.84
C SER A 110 6.98 -38.79 8.62
N GLY A 111 7.45 -39.27 7.46
CA GLY A 111 6.77 -39.13 6.16
C GLY A 111 5.36 -39.76 6.08
N ASP A 112 4.98 -40.55 7.09
CA ASP A 112 3.69 -41.24 7.14
C ASP A 112 2.49 -40.33 7.46
N ALA A 113 2.73 -39.16 8.07
CA ALA A 113 1.64 -38.28 8.53
C ALA A 113 0.86 -37.60 7.38
N LEU A 114 1.42 -37.52 6.17
CA LEU A 114 0.78 -36.92 5.00
C LEU A 114 0.42 -37.94 3.91
N ALA A 115 0.69 -39.23 4.12
CA ALA A 115 0.58 -40.26 3.09
C ALA A 115 -0.87 -40.58 2.67
N ASN A 116 -1.88 -40.19 3.46
CA ASN A 116 -3.29 -40.54 3.24
C ASN A 116 -4.23 -39.33 3.08
N ILE A 117 -3.76 -38.24 2.47
CA ILE A 117 -4.63 -37.09 2.15
C ILE A 117 -5.37 -37.36 0.83
N VAL A 118 -6.68 -37.61 0.92
CA VAL A 118 -7.56 -37.71 -0.25
C VAL A 118 -8.38 -36.43 -0.35
N VAL A 119 -8.25 -35.70 -1.45
CA VAL A 119 -9.04 -34.50 -1.75
C VAL A 119 -10.09 -34.84 -2.82
N PRO A 120 -11.39 -34.96 -2.47
CA PRO A 120 -12.44 -35.29 -3.42
C PRO A 120 -12.61 -34.22 -4.50
N ARG A 121 -12.86 -34.64 -5.75
CA ARG A 121 -13.11 -33.74 -6.89
C ARG A 121 -14.24 -32.75 -6.60
N ASP A 122 -15.33 -33.24 -6.02
CA ASP A 122 -16.52 -32.42 -5.76
C ASP A 122 -16.23 -31.32 -4.74
N GLU A 123 -15.33 -31.57 -3.79
CA GLU A 123 -14.87 -30.58 -2.82
C GLU A 123 -14.02 -29.49 -3.49
N VAL A 124 -13.11 -29.87 -4.38
CA VAL A 124 -12.30 -28.93 -5.17
C VAL A 124 -13.18 -28.06 -6.08
N LEU A 125 -14.12 -28.69 -6.80
CA LEU A 125 -15.02 -27.99 -7.71
C LEU A 125 -15.92 -27.01 -6.95
N LYS A 126 -16.44 -27.44 -5.78
CA LYS A 126 -17.21 -26.58 -4.89
C LYS A 126 -16.39 -25.38 -4.45
N THR A 127 -15.13 -25.56 -4.05
CA THR A 127 -14.24 -24.46 -3.62
C THR A 127 -13.90 -23.50 -4.77
N ILE A 128 -13.64 -24.01 -5.98
CA ILE A 128 -13.35 -23.16 -7.15
C ILE A 128 -14.55 -22.28 -7.50
N LYS A 129 -15.77 -22.85 -7.51
CA LYS A 129 -17.01 -22.09 -7.76
C LYS A 129 -17.27 -21.02 -6.69
N GLN A 130 -16.68 -21.17 -5.51
CA GLN A 130 -16.81 -20.23 -4.40
C GLN A 130 -15.71 -19.15 -4.36
N LEU A 131 -14.80 -19.08 -5.35
CA LEU A 131 -13.76 -18.03 -5.40
C LEU A 131 -14.36 -16.61 -5.47
N ASP A 132 -13.70 -15.66 -4.81
CA ASP A 132 -14.19 -14.28 -4.72
C ASP A 132 -13.72 -13.43 -5.91
N ASN A 133 -14.66 -13.02 -6.76
CA ASN A 133 -14.43 -12.22 -7.98
C ASN A 133 -13.99 -10.78 -7.71
N ASN A 134 -14.16 -10.34 -6.47
CA ASN A 134 -13.81 -9.01 -6.03
C ASN A 134 -12.42 -8.97 -5.38
N LYS A 135 -11.83 -10.11 -5.08
CA LYS A 135 -10.42 -10.11 -4.69
C LYS A 135 -9.60 -9.72 -5.90
N GLY A 136 -8.71 -8.76 -5.66
CA GLY A 136 -7.57 -8.57 -6.52
C GLY A 136 -6.93 -9.93 -6.73
N PRO A 137 -6.54 -10.25 -7.97
CA PRO A 137 -5.86 -11.49 -8.21
C PRO A 137 -4.71 -11.64 -7.22
N GLY A 138 -4.43 -12.89 -6.83
CA GLY A 138 -3.29 -13.18 -5.97
C GLY A 138 -1.97 -12.80 -6.67
N PRO A 139 -0.83 -13.21 -6.11
CA PRO A 139 0.47 -13.05 -6.76
C PRO A 139 0.54 -13.66 -8.17
N ASP A 140 -0.37 -14.60 -8.49
CA ASP A 140 -0.50 -15.28 -9.78
C ASP A 140 -1.27 -14.49 -10.85
N GLY A 141 -1.92 -13.37 -10.50
CA GLY A 141 -2.62 -12.54 -11.47
C GLY A 141 -3.94 -13.14 -11.98
N VAL A 142 -4.33 -14.33 -11.52
CA VAL A 142 -5.51 -15.02 -12.03
C VAL A 142 -6.74 -14.55 -11.23
N PRO A 143 -7.68 -13.85 -11.88
CA PRO A 143 -8.88 -13.42 -11.19
C PRO A 143 -9.78 -14.63 -10.95
N ALA A 144 -10.42 -14.67 -9.79
CA ALA A 144 -11.32 -15.75 -9.41
C ALA A 144 -12.33 -16.15 -10.49
N PHE A 145 -12.85 -15.18 -11.25
CA PHE A 145 -13.87 -15.42 -12.26
C PHE A 145 -13.37 -16.28 -13.43
N PHE A 146 -12.05 -16.28 -13.69
CA PHE A 146 -11.45 -17.08 -14.75
C PHE A 146 -11.32 -18.54 -14.31
N VAL A 147 -10.84 -18.76 -13.10
CA VAL A 147 -10.70 -20.11 -12.51
C VAL A 147 -12.05 -20.80 -12.42
N GLN A 148 -13.10 -20.05 -12.05
CA GLN A 148 -14.49 -20.51 -12.03
C GLN A 148 -14.95 -21.05 -13.38
N ARG A 149 -14.69 -20.32 -14.47
CA ARG A 149 -15.12 -20.72 -15.83
C ARG A 149 -14.38 -21.95 -16.36
N CYS A 150 -13.11 -22.10 -16.01
CA CYS A 150 -12.32 -23.28 -16.42
C CYS A 150 -12.74 -24.56 -15.69
N ALA A 151 -13.36 -24.45 -14.52
CA ALA A 151 -13.84 -25.59 -13.77
C ALA A 151 -15.20 -26.12 -14.24
N GLU A 152 -15.85 -25.42 -15.18
CA GLU A 152 -17.14 -25.80 -15.78
C GLU A 152 -16.99 -26.60 -17.09
N VAL A 153 -15.76 -26.85 -17.54
CA VAL A 153 -15.41 -27.52 -18.81
C VAL A 153 -15.13 -29.02 -18.62
#